data_AF-A0A9P7CJL5-F1
#
_entry.id   AF-A0A9P7CJL5-F1
#
_cell.length_a   1.000
_cell.length_b   1.000
_cell.length_c   1.000
_cell.angle_alpha   90.00
_cell.angle_beta   90.00
_cell.angle_gamma   90.00
#
_symmetry.space_group_name_H-M   'P 1'
#
loop_
_entity.id
_entity.type
_entity.pdbx_description
1 polymer ?
#
loop_
_entity_poly.entity_id
_entity_poly.type
_entity_poly.pdbx_seq_one_letter_code
_entity_poly.pdbx_strand_id
1 'polypeptide(L)'
;MLTCEICQLSFITLNSLKSHKRDQHSLAAHIILENGESATIFRESDSSKFKCFCQKYFETIRGFQRHYNRNKCAAPESLNFSQEDPLLSSTQSTSSNINDETAESSVADSSVACSESIKLLTDLSFRKFESSFKAMDDQMKWKLCSGRTVEDVLYDYGMELEREHAVHSFILDTSDPEMKKLFTGQEWGEITRETELETTNLPESILNLIQEMNKKNIKEVKRVLLKYAEIRYSDYPTSDEFHIDKICYAIESLLHLYERNPNPLLIKQQEQWYNSNVWVPVIDKFFGNLDGINCTRDNKSSFSSGKRKRESQERIGRKRIGYKPDMIIQAVREGNRPLEFGACEAASFYDGPTGKKYKYESRLKLPKTLKDMLFNLCQHVDWDTKITKEIEVIGYVQSGLVIEFIILNHPKGYICCMNRSKSYEIGSNMNNFAKTLEMLTVSLIMKLRLEKTMSLMNIPTINVFAVGFQHAPIPTLAYSIPTP
;
A
#
# COMPACT_ATOMS: atom_id res chain seq x y z
N MET A 1 -25.42 -18.40 -8.40
CA MET A 1 -23.96 -18.41 -8.25
C MET A 1 -23.47 -19.82 -8.49
N LEU A 2 -22.47 -19.98 -9.36
CA LEU A 2 -21.85 -21.27 -9.66
C LEU A 2 -20.58 -21.41 -8.83
N THR A 3 -20.32 -22.57 -8.22
CA THR A 3 -19.12 -22.79 -7.40
C THR A 3 -18.14 -23.73 -8.09
N CYS A 4 -16.85 -23.49 -7.91
CA CYS A 4 -15.82 -24.44 -8.33
C CYS A 4 -15.75 -25.61 -7.34
N GLU A 5 -15.94 -26.83 -7.80
CA GLU A 5 -15.91 -28.03 -6.95
C GLU A 5 -14.53 -28.30 -6.33
N ILE A 6 -13.46 -27.77 -6.94
CA ILE A 6 -12.07 -28.01 -6.51
C ILE A 6 -11.65 -27.01 -5.41
N CYS A 7 -11.93 -25.72 -5.59
CA CYS A 7 -11.46 -24.66 -4.68
C CYS A 7 -12.56 -23.83 -4.03
N GLN A 8 -13.83 -24.18 -4.26
CA GLN A 8 -15.02 -23.57 -3.66
C GLN A 8 -15.24 -22.07 -3.97
N LEU A 9 -14.52 -21.51 -4.95
CA LEU A 9 -14.72 -20.13 -5.42
C LEU A 9 -16.06 -19.98 -6.16
N SER A 10 -16.74 -18.84 -5.95
CA SER A 10 -18.04 -18.52 -6.56
C SER A 10 -17.90 -17.65 -7.81
N PHE A 11 -18.73 -17.94 -8.81
CA PHE A 11 -18.73 -17.34 -10.14
C PHE A 11 -20.17 -16.97 -10.57
N ILE A 12 -20.26 -15.94 -11.41
CA ILE A 12 -21.55 -15.40 -11.87
C ILE A 12 -22.00 -16.08 -13.16
N THR A 13 -21.06 -16.53 -14.00
CA THR A 13 -21.35 -17.16 -15.30
C THR A 13 -20.62 -18.48 -15.49
N LEU A 14 -21.23 -19.40 -16.26
CA LEU A 14 -20.62 -20.70 -16.57
C LEU A 14 -19.30 -20.56 -17.32
N ASN A 15 -19.19 -19.57 -18.20
CA ASN A 15 -17.96 -19.28 -18.93
C ASN A 15 -16.82 -18.86 -18.00
N SER A 16 -17.09 -18.02 -17.00
CA SER A 16 -16.08 -17.62 -16.01
C SER A 16 -15.62 -18.81 -15.16
N LEU A 17 -16.54 -19.71 -14.76
CA LEU A 17 -16.19 -20.95 -14.05
C LEU A 17 -15.34 -21.91 -14.91
N LYS A 18 -15.74 -22.13 -16.18
CA LYS A 18 -14.98 -22.98 -17.12
C LYS A 18 -13.59 -22.43 -17.37
N SER A 19 -13.48 -21.12 -17.59
CA SER A 19 -12.20 -20.43 -17.77
C SER A 19 -11.31 -20.56 -16.54
N HIS A 20 -11.88 -20.40 -15.34
CA HIS A 20 -11.15 -20.61 -14.09
C HIS A 20 -10.67 -22.05 -13.94
N LYS A 21 -11.54 -23.05 -14.19
CA LYS A 21 -11.16 -24.47 -14.11
C LYS A 21 -10.01 -24.79 -15.05
N ARG A 22 -10.06 -24.32 -16.30
CA ARG A 22 -8.98 -24.51 -17.26
C ARG A 22 -7.68 -23.87 -16.81
N ASP A 23 -7.72 -22.63 -16.34
CA ASP A 23 -6.51 -21.89 -16.00
C ASP A 23 -5.82 -22.40 -14.73
N GLN A 24 -6.61 -22.76 -13.71
CA GLN A 24 -6.13 -23.06 -12.36
C GLN A 24 -6.00 -24.55 -12.07
N HIS A 25 -6.79 -25.40 -12.73
CA HIS A 25 -6.92 -26.82 -12.39
C HIS A 25 -6.52 -27.77 -13.52
N SER A 26 -6.31 -27.29 -14.75
CA SER A 26 -5.76 -28.14 -15.82
C SER A 26 -4.31 -28.54 -15.49
N LEU A 27 -4.01 -29.80 -15.83
CA LEU A 27 -2.70 -30.43 -15.60
C LEU A 27 -1.67 -30.05 -16.67
N ALA A 28 -2.13 -29.60 -17.83
CA ALA A 28 -1.32 -29.35 -19.00
C ALA A 28 -1.58 -27.96 -19.58
N ALA A 29 -0.51 -27.28 -20.01
CA ALA A 29 -0.52 -26.03 -20.74
C ALA A 29 0.02 -26.27 -22.16
N HIS A 30 -0.71 -25.80 -23.18
CA HIS A 30 -0.24 -25.86 -24.56
C HIS A 30 0.45 -24.56 -24.97
N ILE A 31 1.58 -24.66 -25.67
CA ILE A 31 2.34 -23.52 -26.20
C ILE A 31 2.77 -23.78 -27.65
N ILE A 32 3.06 -22.71 -28.37
CA ILE A 32 3.64 -22.75 -29.72
C ILE A 32 5.09 -22.32 -29.62
N LEU A 33 6.01 -23.21 -29.99
CA LEU A 33 7.44 -22.99 -30.01
C LEU A 33 7.84 -22.01 -31.12
N GLU A 34 9.05 -21.45 -31.04
CA GLU A 34 9.54 -20.50 -32.06
C GLU A 34 9.64 -21.11 -33.46
N ASN A 35 9.88 -22.42 -33.55
CA ASN A 35 9.88 -23.18 -34.80
C ASN A 35 8.46 -23.47 -35.34
N GLY A 36 7.41 -23.00 -34.66
CA GLY A 36 6.00 -23.18 -35.04
C GLY A 36 5.36 -24.48 -34.54
N GLU A 37 6.11 -25.35 -33.86
CA GLU A 37 5.58 -26.62 -33.33
C GLU A 37 4.80 -26.41 -32.03
N SER A 38 3.78 -27.25 -31.80
CA SER A 38 3.03 -27.24 -30.54
C SER A 38 3.70 -28.14 -29.49
N ALA A 39 3.90 -27.62 -28.29
CA ALA A 39 4.36 -28.40 -27.15
C ALA A 39 3.33 -28.38 -26.01
N THR A 40 3.30 -29.45 -25.22
CA THR A 40 2.44 -29.60 -24.04
C THR A 40 3.30 -29.68 -22.79
N ILE A 41 3.08 -28.77 -21.85
CA ILE A 41 3.84 -28.64 -20.62
C ILE A 41 2.95 -29.06 -19.46
N PHE A 42 3.38 -30.08 -18.72
CA PHE A 42 2.65 -30.59 -17.57
C PHE A 42 3.13 -29.90 -16.29
N ARG A 43 2.26 -29.83 -15.28
CA ARG A 43 2.66 -29.41 -13.93
C ARG A 43 3.69 -30.40 -13.36
N GLU A 44 4.72 -29.91 -12.67
CA GLU A 44 5.65 -30.81 -11.96
C GLU A 44 4.90 -31.51 -10.81
N SER A 45 5.15 -32.82 -10.66
CA SER A 45 4.44 -33.72 -9.74
C SER A 45 4.55 -33.32 -8.28
N ASP A 46 5.62 -32.62 -7.92
CA ASP A 46 5.99 -32.22 -6.57
C ASP A 46 5.48 -30.82 -6.18
N SER A 47 5.35 -29.91 -7.14
CA SER A 47 5.00 -28.51 -6.89
C SER A 47 3.60 -28.12 -7.35
N SER A 48 2.94 -28.96 -8.16
CA SER A 48 1.69 -28.61 -8.85
C SER A 48 1.78 -27.29 -9.64
N LYS A 49 2.98 -26.91 -10.11
CA LYS A 49 3.25 -25.69 -10.89
C LYS A 49 3.79 -26.03 -12.27
N PHE A 50 3.56 -25.15 -13.24
CA PHE A 50 4.21 -25.22 -14.55
C PHE A 50 5.61 -24.66 -14.45
N LYS A 51 6.58 -25.40 -14.98
CA LYS A 51 7.97 -24.95 -15.06
C LYS A 51 8.29 -24.52 -16.48
N CYS A 52 8.77 -23.29 -16.63
CA CYS A 52 9.29 -22.78 -17.89
C CYS A 52 10.74 -23.22 -18.10
N PHE A 53 11.18 -23.20 -19.35
CA PHE A 53 12.54 -23.59 -19.75
C PHE A 53 13.62 -22.74 -19.08
N CYS A 54 13.29 -21.49 -18.75
CA CYS A 54 14.13 -20.59 -17.94
C CYS A 54 14.14 -20.92 -16.43
N GLN A 55 13.57 -22.06 -16.02
CA GLN A 55 13.45 -22.54 -14.64
C GLN A 55 12.52 -21.71 -13.73
N LYS A 56 11.71 -20.79 -14.30
CA LYS A 56 10.64 -20.11 -13.55
C LYS A 56 9.41 -21.00 -13.39
N TYR A 57 8.69 -20.79 -12.30
CA TYR A 57 7.53 -21.57 -11.89
C TYR A 57 6.25 -20.74 -11.89
N PHE A 58 5.15 -21.32 -12.37
CA PHE A 58 3.86 -20.66 -12.53
C PHE A 58 2.72 -21.52 -11.97
N GLU A 59 1.82 -20.91 -11.22
CA GLU A 59 0.64 -21.58 -10.66
C GLU A 59 -0.46 -21.78 -11.71
N THR A 60 -0.45 -20.95 -12.76
CA THR A 60 -1.55 -20.81 -13.72
C THR A 60 -1.07 -21.04 -15.15
N ILE A 61 -1.95 -21.58 -15.99
CA ILE A 61 -1.65 -21.73 -17.43
C ILE A 61 -1.39 -20.38 -18.06
N ARG A 62 -2.23 -19.38 -17.75
CA ARG A 62 -2.12 -18.04 -18.33
C ARG A 62 -0.85 -17.32 -17.89
N GLY A 63 -0.45 -17.46 -16.63
CA GLY A 63 0.81 -16.92 -16.13
C GLY A 63 2.00 -17.52 -16.88
N PHE A 64 2.02 -18.84 -17.02
CA PHE A 64 3.02 -19.56 -17.81
C PHE A 64 3.05 -19.10 -19.27
N GLN A 65 1.90 -19.11 -19.96
CA GLN A 65 1.80 -18.74 -21.37
C GLN A 65 2.20 -17.28 -21.60
N ARG A 66 1.81 -16.36 -20.71
CA ARG A 66 2.19 -14.95 -20.83
C ARG A 66 3.70 -14.77 -20.71
N HIS A 67 4.30 -15.37 -19.69
CA HIS A 67 5.75 -15.35 -19.53
C HIS A 67 6.45 -15.93 -20.75
N TYR A 68 6.04 -17.11 -21.20
CA TYR A 68 6.63 -17.79 -22.35
C TYR A 68 6.51 -16.95 -23.63
N ASN A 69 5.31 -16.44 -23.92
CA ASN A 69 5.05 -15.66 -25.13
C ASN A 69 5.81 -14.32 -25.15
N ARG A 70 6.03 -13.71 -23.98
CA ARG A 70 6.78 -12.45 -23.83
C ARG A 70 8.28 -12.65 -23.96
N ASN A 71 8.82 -13.65 -23.27
CA ASN A 71 10.27 -13.84 -23.15
C ASN A 71 10.84 -14.82 -24.18
N LYS A 72 9.99 -15.54 -24.92
CA LYS A 72 10.37 -16.51 -25.94
C LYS A 72 11.45 -17.47 -25.45
N CYS A 73 11.22 -18.07 -24.28
CA CYS A 73 12.20 -18.92 -23.63
C CYS A 73 12.57 -20.11 -24.53
N ALA A 74 13.86 -20.27 -24.83
CA ALA A 74 14.34 -21.33 -25.70
C ALA A 74 13.97 -22.71 -25.13
N ALA A 75 13.32 -23.53 -25.96
CA ALA A 75 13.00 -24.90 -25.64
C ALA A 75 14.26 -25.78 -25.67
N PRO A 76 14.40 -26.77 -24.77
CA PRO A 76 15.42 -27.80 -24.91
C PRO A 76 15.20 -28.60 -26.19
N GLU A 77 16.29 -29.06 -26.82
CA GLU A 77 16.25 -29.83 -28.09
C GLU A 77 15.48 -31.18 -27.98
N SER A 78 15.13 -31.63 -26.77
CA SER A 78 14.51 -32.93 -26.49
C SER A 78 13.15 -32.84 -25.78
N LEU A 79 12.26 -31.96 -26.23
CA LEU A 79 10.87 -31.97 -25.73
C LEU A 79 10.07 -33.13 -26.34
N ASN A 80 9.61 -34.05 -25.50
CA ASN A 80 8.72 -35.14 -25.93
C ASN A 80 7.37 -34.58 -26.38
N PHE A 81 7.02 -34.88 -27.63
CA PHE A 81 5.78 -34.45 -28.26
C PHE A 81 4.62 -35.38 -27.89
N SER A 82 3.49 -34.76 -27.58
CA SER A 82 2.12 -35.30 -27.48
C SER A 82 1.80 -36.34 -26.38
N GLN A 83 0.95 -35.94 -25.44
CA GLN A 83 -0.18 -36.75 -24.96
C GLN A 83 -1.41 -35.83 -24.78
N GLU A 84 -2.56 -36.25 -25.32
CA GLU A 84 -3.83 -35.52 -25.31
C GLU A 84 -4.42 -35.43 -23.89
N ASP A 85 -5.05 -34.28 -23.59
CA ASP A 85 -5.75 -34.01 -22.31
C ASP A 85 -7.09 -34.78 -22.24
N PRO A 86 -7.30 -35.69 -21.26
CA PRO A 86 -8.52 -36.50 -21.17
C PRO A 86 -9.82 -35.72 -20.92
N LEU A 87 -9.76 -34.41 -20.61
CA LEU A 87 -10.93 -33.60 -20.27
C LEU A 87 -11.67 -33.00 -21.49
N LEU A 88 -11.21 -33.26 -22.71
CA LEU A 88 -11.78 -32.70 -23.95
C LEU A 88 -12.73 -33.65 -24.72
N SER A 89 -12.97 -34.88 -24.26
CA SER A 89 -13.83 -35.85 -24.97
C SER A 89 -15.28 -35.87 -24.47
N SER A 90 -16.00 -34.75 -24.54
CA SER A 90 -17.47 -34.81 -24.63
C SER A 90 -18.09 -33.49 -25.11
N THR A 91 -18.13 -33.30 -26.42
CA THR A 91 -19.11 -32.42 -27.05
C THR A 91 -19.71 -33.12 -28.26
N GLN A 92 -20.90 -33.72 -28.08
CA GLN A 92 -21.84 -33.88 -29.18
C GLN A 92 -22.62 -32.58 -29.33
N SER A 93 -22.60 -32.09 -30.55
CA SER A 93 -23.26 -30.90 -31.07
C SER A 93 -24.77 -30.98 -30.98
N THR A 94 -25.41 -29.98 -30.37
CA THR A 94 -26.74 -29.52 -30.78
C THR A 94 -26.77 -27.99 -30.78
N SER A 95 -27.02 -27.46 -31.96
CA SER A 95 -27.22 -26.06 -32.30
C SER A 95 -28.58 -25.59 -31.78
N SER A 96 -28.60 -24.47 -31.07
CA SER A 96 -29.78 -23.58 -31.04
C SER A 96 -29.35 -22.14 -30.74
N ASN A 97 -29.69 -21.25 -31.68
CA ASN A 97 -29.56 -19.81 -31.59
C ASN A 97 -30.50 -19.25 -30.53
N ILE A 98 -30.01 -18.47 -29.55
CA ILE A 98 -30.79 -17.44 -28.87
C ILE A 98 -29.87 -16.24 -28.55
N ASN A 99 -30.41 -15.05 -28.83
CA ASN A 99 -29.81 -13.73 -28.91
C ASN A 99 -29.04 -13.25 -27.67
N ASP A 100 -28.02 -12.45 -27.97
CA ASP A 100 -27.20 -11.65 -27.07
C ASP A 100 -28.00 -10.43 -26.58
N GLU A 101 -28.29 -10.38 -25.28
CA GLU A 101 -28.67 -9.13 -24.61
C GLU A 101 -27.79 -8.91 -23.38
N THR A 102 -27.18 -7.74 -23.39
CA THR A 102 -26.29 -7.14 -22.39
C THR A 102 -26.90 -7.12 -20.99
N ALA A 103 -26.21 -7.70 -20.01
CA ALA A 103 -26.50 -7.50 -18.59
C ALA A 103 -25.20 -7.30 -17.78
N GLU A 104 -24.83 -6.04 -17.57
CA GLU A 104 -23.94 -5.64 -16.48
C GLU A 104 -24.64 -5.93 -15.15
N SER A 105 -24.15 -6.90 -14.38
CA SER A 105 -24.60 -7.08 -13.00
C SER A 105 -23.54 -6.63 -12.01
N SER A 106 -23.94 -5.65 -11.21
CA SER A 106 -23.31 -5.15 -10.00
C SER A 106 -23.14 -6.28 -8.98
N VAL A 107 -21.90 -6.64 -8.67
CA VAL A 107 -21.61 -7.57 -7.56
C VAL A 107 -21.71 -6.78 -6.26
N ALA A 108 -22.80 -7.02 -5.53
CA ALA A 108 -22.90 -6.67 -4.12
C ALA A 108 -22.01 -7.62 -3.30
N ASP A 109 -21.23 -7.05 -2.40
CA ASP A 109 -20.40 -7.76 -1.41
C ASP A 109 -21.31 -8.63 -0.54
N SER A 110 -21.29 -9.94 -0.76
CA SER A 110 -21.78 -10.93 0.20
C SER A 110 -20.62 -11.39 1.05
N SER A 111 -20.65 -10.97 2.32
CA SER A 111 -19.74 -11.36 3.39
C SER A 111 -19.68 -12.89 3.55
N VAL A 112 -18.61 -13.49 3.04
CA VAL A 112 -18.16 -14.82 3.45
C VAL A 112 -16.68 -14.66 3.80
N ALA A 113 -16.35 -14.91 5.07
CA ALA A 113 -14.98 -14.94 5.56
C ALA A 113 -14.18 -15.96 4.72
N CYS A 114 -13.39 -15.47 3.77
CA CYS A 114 -12.59 -16.28 2.87
C CYS A 114 -11.15 -15.80 2.96
N SER A 115 -10.23 -16.73 3.26
CA SER A 115 -8.82 -16.50 3.61
C SER A 115 -8.16 -15.37 2.79
N GLU A 116 -7.65 -14.36 3.50
CA GLU A 116 -6.91 -13.20 2.96
C GLU A 116 -5.59 -13.66 2.31
N SER A 117 -5.70 -14.11 1.07
CA SER A 117 -4.58 -14.40 0.18
C SER A 117 -4.62 -13.40 -0.98
N ILE A 118 -3.44 -12.91 -1.39
CA ILE A 118 -3.31 -12.02 -2.55
C ILE A 118 -3.86 -12.79 -3.76
N LYS A 119 -4.95 -12.29 -4.35
CA LYS A 119 -5.62 -12.95 -5.47
C LYS A 119 -4.69 -12.98 -6.69
N LEU A 120 -4.86 -14.01 -7.51
CA LEU A 120 -4.24 -14.07 -8.83
C LEU A 120 -4.79 -12.96 -9.70
N LEU A 121 -3.91 -12.37 -10.51
CA LEU A 121 -4.28 -11.31 -11.42
C LEU A 121 -5.10 -11.88 -12.58
N THR A 122 -6.17 -11.16 -12.92
CA THR A 122 -7.01 -11.48 -14.08
C THR A 122 -6.42 -10.87 -15.35
N ASP A 123 -6.80 -11.36 -16.53
CA ASP A 123 -6.41 -10.73 -17.80
C ASP A 123 -6.86 -9.26 -17.86
N LEU A 124 -8.01 -8.94 -17.26
CA LEU A 124 -8.48 -7.57 -17.16
C LEU A 124 -7.52 -6.72 -16.33
N SER A 125 -6.98 -7.26 -15.23
CA SER A 125 -5.98 -6.57 -14.40
C SER A 125 -4.69 -6.28 -15.19
N PHE A 126 -4.19 -7.24 -15.97
CA PHE A 126 -3.03 -7.02 -16.84
C PHE A 126 -3.30 -6.00 -17.94
N ARG A 127 -4.45 -6.09 -18.61
CA ARG A 127 -4.82 -5.11 -19.65
C ARG A 127 -4.92 -3.70 -19.09
N LYS A 128 -5.47 -3.54 -17.88
CA LYS A 128 -5.51 -2.24 -17.19
C LYS A 128 -4.11 -1.73 -16.87
N PHE A 129 -3.23 -2.59 -16.37
CA PHE A 129 -1.84 -2.23 -16.09
C PHE A 129 -1.08 -1.83 -17.36
N GLU A 130 -1.23 -2.61 -18.44
CA GLU A 130 -0.64 -2.30 -19.75
C GLU A 130 -1.20 -1.01 -20.36
N SER A 131 -2.51 -0.79 -20.27
CA SER A 131 -3.14 0.44 -20.77
C SER A 131 -2.65 1.66 -19.99
N SER A 132 -2.51 1.50 -18.67
CA SER A 132 -1.96 2.51 -17.76
C SER A 132 -0.52 2.88 -18.12
N PHE A 133 0.31 1.87 -18.41
CA PHE A 133 1.69 2.08 -18.87
C PHE A 133 1.76 2.75 -20.23
N LYS A 134 0.97 2.30 -21.21
CA LYS A 134 0.95 2.85 -22.58
C LYS A 134 0.41 4.28 -22.66
N ALA A 135 -0.36 4.71 -21.65
CA ALA A 135 -0.85 6.07 -21.55
C ALA A 135 0.20 7.07 -21.03
N MET A 136 1.35 6.61 -20.53
CA MET A 136 2.43 7.47 -20.04
C MET A 136 3.14 8.17 -21.20
N ASP A 137 3.43 9.45 -21.03
CA ASP A 137 4.38 10.17 -21.89
C ASP A 137 5.82 9.76 -21.56
N ASP A 138 6.53 9.20 -22.53
CA ASP A 138 7.92 8.76 -22.41
C ASP A 138 8.89 9.91 -22.02
N GLN A 139 8.58 11.16 -22.39
CA GLN A 139 9.40 12.31 -22.00
C GLN A 139 9.30 12.63 -20.51
N MET A 140 8.20 12.24 -19.89
CA MET A 140 7.94 12.48 -18.48
C MET A 140 8.43 11.35 -17.59
N LYS A 141 8.76 10.17 -18.13
CA LYS A 141 9.22 9.02 -17.35
C LYS A 141 10.56 9.27 -16.65
N TRP A 142 10.80 8.56 -15.55
CA TRP A 142 12.06 8.66 -14.82
C TRP A 142 13.19 7.89 -15.52
N LYS A 143 13.92 8.62 -16.38
CA LYS A 143 15.15 8.15 -16.99
C LYS A 143 16.35 8.26 -16.03
N LEU A 144 17.06 7.16 -15.86
CA LEU A 144 18.27 7.03 -15.05
C LEU A 144 19.52 7.37 -15.86
N CYS A 145 20.65 7.61 -15.18
CA CYS A 145 21.94 7.87 -15.83
C CYS A 145 22.40 6.72 -16.72
N SER A 146 21.99 5.48 -16.42
CA SER A 146 22.25 4.29 -17.24
C SER A 146 21.53 4.31 -18.60
N GLY A 147 20.56 5.20 -18.77
CA GLY A 147 19.66 5.25 -19.93
C GLY A 147 18.39 4.41 -19.77
N ARG A 148 18.31 3.53 -18.75
CA ARG A 148 17.09 2.78 -18.40
C ARG A 148 16.05 3.70 -17.74
N THR A 149 14.80 3.29 -17.81
CA THR A 149 13.65 4.02 -17.27
C THR A 149 13.01 3.23 -16.15
N VAL A 150 12.74 3.85 -15.00
CA VAL A 150 12.20 3.15 -13.81
C VAL A 150 10.82 2.54 -14.09
N GLU A 151 9.93 3.27 -14.75
CA GLU A 151 8.58 2.81 -15.13
C GLU A 151 8.63 1.54 -16.00
N ASP A 152 9.55 1.50 -16.98
CA ASP A 152 9.71 0.36 -17.89
C ASP A 152 10.17 -0.88 -17.11
N VAL A 153 11.12 -0.71 -16.18
CA VAL A 153 11.60 -1.80 -15.31
C VAL A 153 10.48 -2.35 -14.41
N LEU A 154 9.66 -1.47 -13.82
CA LEU A 154 8.52 -1.91 -13.01
C LEU A 154 7.42 -2.55 -13.85
N TYR A 155 7.19 -2.06 -15.06
CA TYR A 155 6.24 -2.65 -16.00
C TYR A 155 6.66 -4.07 -16.39
N ASP A 156 7.91 -4.26 -16.80
CA ASP A 156 8.45 -5.56 -17.15
C ASP A 156 8.35 -6.53 -15.98
N TYR A 157 8.76 -6.09 -14.78
CA TYR A 157 8.64 -6.92 -13.59
C TYR A 157 7.19 -7.24 -13.22
N GLY A 158 6.28 -6.26 -13.26
CA GLY A 158 4.86 -6.47 -12.96
C GLY A 158 4.18 -7.45 -13.90
N MET A 159 4.54 -7.43 -15.19
CA MET A 159 4.00 -8.35 -16.19
C MET A 159 4.38 -9.82 -15.96
N GLU A 160 5.45 -10.07 -15.19
CA GLU A 160 5.94 -11.39 -14.80
C GLU A 160 5.28 -11.93 -13.53
N LEU A 161 4.57 -11.08 -12.76
CA LEU A 161 3.94 -11.49 -11.50
C LEU A 161 2.57 -12.11 -11.75
N GLU A 162 2.29 -13.28 -11.16
CA GLU A 162 0.95 -13.87 -11.22
C GLU A 162 -0.03 -13.27 -10.21
N ARG A 163 0.51 -12.60 -9.17
CA ARG A 163 -0.27 -12.01 -8.09
C ARG A 163 -0.07 -10.51 -8.03
N GLU A 164 -1.10 -9.84 -7.55
CA GLU A 164 -1.09 -8.40 -7.43
C GLU A 164 0.01 -7.92 -6.48
N HIS A 165 0.64 -6.82 -6.86
CA HIS A 165 1.79 -6.23 -6.18
C HIS A 165 1.77 -4.71 -6.36
N ALA A 166 2.43 -3.97 -5.46
CA ALA A 166 2.46 -2.50 -5.47
C ALA A 166 2.98 -1.91 -6.80
N VAL A 167 3.86 -2.63 -7.49
CA VAL A 167 4.38 -2.25 -8.83
C VAL A 167 3.29 -2.10 -9.89
N HIS A 168 2.18 -2.84 -9.79
CA HIS A 168 1.04 -2.67 -10.70
C HIS A 168 0.39 -1.29 -10.56
N SER A 169 0.70 -0.58 -9.48
CA SER A 169 0.31 0.81 -9.23
C SER A 169 1.47 1.79 -9.35
N PHE A 170 2.61 1.38 -9.95
CA PHE A 170 3.84 2.15 -10.07
C PHE A 170 4.33 2.71 -8.73
N ILE A 171 4.21 1.89 -7.69
CA ILE A 171 4.77 2.16 -6.36
C ILE A 171 6.06 1.34 -6.22
N LEU A 172 7.18 2.03 -6.02
CA LEU A 172 8.49 1.44 -5.78
C LEU A 172 8.79 1.46 -4.28
N ASP A 173 8.85 0.28 -3.65
CA ASP A 173 9.27 0.14 -2.25
C ASP A 173 10.81 0.14 -2.18
N THR A 174 11.40 1.24 -1.74
CA THR A 174 12.86 1.39 -1.61
C THR A 174 13.42 0.62 -0.41
N SER A 175 12.57 0.05 0.44
CA SER A 175 12.96 -0.83 1.55
C SER A 175 12.94 -2.31 1.15
N ASP A 176 12.37 -2.66 -0.01
CA ASP A 176 12.20 -4.04 -0.44
C ASP A 176 13.45 -4.57 -1.17
N PRO A 177 14.13 -5.61 -0.63
CA PRO A 177 15.28 -6.22 -1.30
C PRO A 177 14.97 -6.78 -2.68
N GLU A 178 13.74 -7.24 -2.95
CA GLU A 178 13.37 -7.74 -4.27
C GLU A 178 13.27 -6.60 -5.30
N MET A 179 12.82 -5.42 -4.90
CA MET A 179 12.83 -4.24 -5.77
C MET A 179 14.25 -3.80 -6.08
N LYS A 180 15.14 -3.83 -5.08
CA LYS A 180 16.57 -3.52 -5.27
C LYS A 180 17.24 -4.39 -6.33
N LYS A 181 16.89 -5.68 -6.42
CA LYS A 181 17.46 -6.62 -7.40
C LYS A 181 17.12 -6.29 -8.85
N LEU A 182 16.10 -5.46 -9.11
CA LEU A 182 15.70 -5.06 -10.46
C LEU A 182 16.64 -4.00 -11.08
N PHE A 183 17.49 -3.40 -10.24
CA PHE A 183 18.39 -2.30 -10.60
C PHE A 183 19.83 -2.67 -10.28
N THR A 184 20.77 -2.08 -11.03
CA THR A 184 22.19 -2.13 -10.68
C THR A 184 22.46 -1.33 -9.41
N GLY A 185 23.61 -1.54 -8.76
CA GLY A 185 23.97 -0.79 -7.55
C GLY A 185 24.05 0.73 -7.77
N GLN A 186 24.50 1.17 -8.95
CA GLN A 186 24.57 2.60 -9.32
C GLN A 186 23.17 3.19 -9.52
N GLU A 187 22.31 2.49 -10.27
CA GLU A 187 20.92 2.90 -10.49
C GLU A 187 20.14 2.96 -9.17
N TRP A 188 20.33 1.96 -8.30
CA TRP A 188 19.70 1.97 -6.99
C TRP A 188 20.17 3.14 -6.13
N GLY A 189 21.47 3.44 -6.13
CA GLY A 189 22.02 4.60 -5.43
C GLY A 189 21.49 5.94 -5.96
N GLU A 190 21.26 6.05 -7.28
CA GLU A 190 20.58 7.19 -7.89
C GLU A 190 19.12 7.29 -7.40
N ILE A 191 18.35 6.20 -7.51
CA ILE A 191 16.97 6.15 -7.06
C ILE A 191 16.87 6.54 -5.58
N THR A 192 17.67 5.93 -4.71
CA THR A 192 17.58 6.18 -3.27
C THR A 192 17.90 7.62 -2.93
N ARG A 193 18.86 8.25 -3.61
CA ARG A 193 19.23 9.65 -3.40
C ARG A 193 18.12 10.61 -3.83
N GLU A 194 17.45 10.35 -4.96
CA GLU A 194 16.33 11.17 -5.43
C GLU A 194 15.06 10.95 -4.57
N THR A 195 14.96 9.80 -3.89
CA THR A 195 13.88 9.53 -2.93
C THR A 195 14.19 9.98 -1.52
N GLU A 196 15.45 10.31 -1.23
CA GLU A 196 15.90 10.66 0.10
C GLU A 196 15.30 12.01 0.48
N LEU A 197 14.39 11.96 1.43
CA LEU A 197 13.74 13.14 1.97
C LEU A 197 14.61 13.72 3.08
N GLU A 198 14.56 15.04 3.23
CA GLU A 198 15.26 15.73 4.31
C GLU A 198 15.02 15.02 5.65
N THR A 199 16.10 14.83 6.41
CA THR A 199 16.00 14.24 7.73
C THR A 199 15.30 15.24 8.64
N THR A 200 14.12 14.86 9.14
CA THR A 200 13.41 15.63 10.16
C THR A 200 14.15 15.50 11.48
N ASN A 201 14.89 16.54 11.85
CA ASN A 201 15.61 16.60 13.12
C ASN A 201 14.64 16.96 14.25
N LEU A 202 14.82 16.32 15.40
CA LEU A 202 14.08 16.67 16.61
C LEU A 202 14.77 17.83 17.33
N PRO A 203 14.00 18.73 17.97
CA PRO A 203 14.55 19.76 18.83
C PRO A 203 15.39 19.17 19.97
N GLU A 204 16.42 19.90 20.40
CA GLU A 204 17.32 19.46 21.49
C GLU A 204 16.56 19.23 22.80
N SER A 205 15.53 20.05 23.07
CA SER A 205 14.61 19.90 24.20
C SER A 205 13.95 18.51 24.25
N ILE A 206 13.52 17.99 23.10
CA ILE A 206 12.92 16.67 22.96
C ILE A 206 13.96 15.56 23.12
N LEU A 207 15.14 15.72 22.53
CA LEU A 207 16.23 14.74 22.67
C LEU A 207 16.66 14.60 24.13
N ASN A 208 16.78 15.73 24.85
CA ASN A 208 17.08 15.77 26.27
C ASN A 208 15.99 15.06 27.09
N LEU A 209 14.71 15.31 26.81
CA LEU A 209 13.60 14.61 27.45
C LEU A 209 13.69 13.10 27.25
N ILE A 210 13.89 12.63 26.02
CA ILE A 210 13.99 11.20 25.71
C ILE A 210 15.17 10.55 26.45
N GLN A 211 16.33 11.23 26.48
CA GLN A 211 17.50 10.77 27.22
C GLN A 211 17.25 10.71 28.73
N GLU A 212 16.59 11.73 29.30
CA GLU A 212 16.23 11.76 30.70
C GLU A 212 15.23 10.65 31.06
N MET A 213 14.23 10.40 30.22
CA MET A 213 13.21 9.37 30.42
C MET A 213 13.78 7.95 30.38
N ASN A 214 14.94 7.73 29.74
CA ASN A 214 15.58 6.41 29.64
C ASN A 214 16.09 5.91 31.01
N LYS A 215 15.16 5.39 31.82
CA LYS A 215 15.36 4.94 33.19
C LYS A 215 14.96 3.47 33.33
N LYS A 216 15.49 2.81 34.37
CA LYS A 216 15.33 1.36 34.56
C LYS A 216 14.14 0.97 35.43
N ASN A 217 13.50 1.94 36.11
CA ASN A 217 12.35 1.67 36.98
C ASN A 217 11.31 2.80 36.92
N ILE A 218 10.07 2.44 37.26
CA ILE A 218 8.90 3.32 37.19
C ILE A 218 9.07 4.57 38.06
N LYS A 219 9.63 4.43 39.27
CA LYS A 219 9.81 5.54 40.22
C LYS A 219 10.72 6.63 39.64
N GLU A 220 11.78 6.25 38.94
CA GLU A 220 12.66 7.19 38.24
C GLU A 220 11.97 7.90 37.08
N VAL A 221 11.23 7.16 36.23
CA VAL A 221 10.46 7.77 35.13
C VAL A 221 9.45 8.77 35.69
N LYS A 222 8.72 8.41 36.75
CA LYS A 222 7.79 9.32 37.44
C LYS A 222 8.48 10.59 37.97
N ARG A 223 9.71 10.49 38.48
CA ARG A 223 10.48 11.69 38.87
C ARG A 223 10.82 12.58 37.69
N VAL A 224 11.11 12.01 36.52
CA VAL A 224 11.33 12.80 35.30
C VAL A 224 10.02 13.46 34.87
N LEU A 225 8.91 12.72 34.82
CA LEU A 225 7.58 13.27 34.50
C LEU A 225 7.21 14.48 35.39
N LEU A 226 7.53 14.41 36.70
CA LEU A 226 7.29 15.52 37.63
C LEU A 226 8.08 16.79 37.28
N LYS A 227 9.28 16.69 36.71
CA LYS A 227 10.07 17.85 36.29
C LYS A 227 9.38 18.66 35.18
N TYR A 228 8.62 17.98 34.33
CA TYR A 228 7.94 18.58 33.19
C TYR A 228 6.47 18.92 33.51
N ALA A 229 6.03 18.80 34.77
CA ALA A 229 4.63 18.97 35.15
C ALA A 229 4.07 20.36 34.83
N GLU A 230 4.85 21.43 35.01
CA GLU A 230 4.41 22.81 34.75
C GLU A 230 4.03 23.04 33.27
N ILE A 231 4.79 22.44 32.34
CA ILE A 231 4.51 22.50 30.89
C ILE A 231 3.14 21.88 30.57
N ARG A 232 2.73 20.84 31.32
CA ARG A 232 1.47 20.12 31.06
C ARG A 232 0.22 20.92 31.43
N TYR A 233 0.38 22.01 32.18
CA TYR A 233 -0.68 22.93 32.58
C TYR A 233 -0.53 24.33 31.96
N SER A 234 0.41 24.51 31.02
CA SER A 234 0.58 25.76 30.27
C SER A 234 -0.30 25.78 29.03
N ASP A 235 -0.50 26.95 28.44
CA ASP A 235 -1.18 27.12 27.13
C ASP A 235 -0.27 26.73 25.94
N TYR A 236 0.85 26.03 26.19
CA TYR A 236 1.87 25.65 25.20
C TYR A 236 2.33 26.82 24.30
N PRO A 237 3.08 27.80 24.82
CA PRO A 237 3.63 28.91 24.04
C PRO A 237 4.51 28.49 22.85
N THR A 238 5.02 27.25 22.84
CA THR A 238 5.81 26.69 21.73
C THR A 238 5.33 25.29 21.31
N SER A 239 5.61 24.90 20.07
CA SER A 239 5.35 23.53 19.57
C SER A 239 6.06 22.46 20.38
N ASP A 240 7.28 22.76 20.84
CA ASP A 240 8.13 21.84 21.59
C ASP A 240 7.50 21.50 22.94
N GLU A 241 6.95 22.49 23.65
CA GLU A 241 6.25 22.28 24.92
C GLU A 241 5.04 21.36 24.77
N PHE A 242 4.28 21.53 23.68
CA PHE A 242 3.20 20.60 23.34
C PHE A 242 3.74 19.18 23.09
N HIS A 243 4.83 19.02 22.32
CA HIS A 243 5.43 17.69 22.06
C HIS A 243 5.94 17.04 23.35
N ILE A 244 6.58 17.81 24.24
CA ILE A 244 7.03 17.37 25.57
C ILE A 244 5.84 16.82 26.37
N ASP A 245 4.72 17.56 26.45
CA ASP A 245 3.54 17.08 27.16
C ASP A 245 2.99 15.79 26.53
N LYS A 246 2.89 15.69 25.19
CA LYS A 246 2.36 14.47 24.56
C LYS A 246 3.26 13.26 24.76
N ILE A 247 4.58 13.43 24.77
CA ILE A 247 5.52 12.37 25.16
C ILE A 247 5.29 11.97 26.63
N CYS A 248 5.17 12.93 27.54
CA CYS A 248 4.91 12.67 28.96
C CYS A 248 3.58 11.94 29.18
N TYR A 249 2.51 12.39 28.52
CA TYR A 249 1.18 11.80 28.55
C TYR A 249 1.18 10.36 28.04
N ALA A 250 1.86 10.10 26.92
CA ALA A 250 2.01 8.78 26.35
C ALA A 250 2.74 7.82 27.30
N ILE A 251 3.86 8.27 27.88
CA ILE A 251 4.63 7.49 28.85
C ILE A 251 3.80 7.22 30.11
N GLU A 252 3.17 8.24 30.70
CA GLU A 252 2.34 8.11 31.89
C GLU A 252 1.18 7.12 31.69
N SER A 253 0.53 7.18 30.53
CA SER A 253 -0.53 6.23 30.14
C SER A 253 -0.01 4.78 30.16
N LEU A 254 1.19 4.53 29.64
CA LEU A 254 1.81 3.21 29.65
C LEU A 254 2.26 2.77 31.06
N LEU A 255 2.78 3.69 31.88
CA LEU A 255 3.16 3.38 33.27
C LEU A 255 1.95 2.89 34.08
N HIS A 256 0.77 3.51 33.90
CA HIS A 256 -0.47 3.02 34.52
C HIS A 256 -0.81 1.59 34.10
N LEU A 257 -0.49 1.19 32.86
CA LEU A 257 -0.66 -0.21 32.44
C LEU A 257 0.38 -1.13 33.08
N TYR A 258 1.65 -0.70 33.18
CA TYR A 258 2.71 -1.49 33.82
C TYR A 258 2.42 -1.80 35.29
N GLU A 259 1.79 -0.88 36.01
CA GLU A 259 1.48 -1.02 37.45
C GLU A 259 0.25 -1.90 37.74
N ARG A 260 -0.51 -2.28 36.71
CA ARG A 260 -1.66 -3.18 36.88
C ARG A 260 -1.21 -4.62 37.11
N ASN A 261 -2.02 -5.37 37.86
CA ASN A 261 -1.83 -6.79 38.09
C ASN A 261 -3.09 -7.60 37.68
N PRO A 262 -3.02 -8.44 36.63
CA PRO A 262 -1.89 -8.60 35.72
C PRO A 262 -1.69 -7.36 34.82
N ASN A 263 -0.44 -7.12 34.41
CA ASN A 263 -0.12 -6.10 33.42
C ASN A 263 -0.77 -6.46 32.08
N PRO A 264 -1.71 -5.64 31.56
CA PRO A 264 -2.50 -5.99 30.40
C PRO A 264 -1.69 -6.04 29.10
N LEU A 265 -0.47 -5.50 29.06
CA LEU A 265 0.44 -5.58 27.91
C LEU A 265 1.16 -6.93 27.81
N LEU A 266 1.14 -7.76 28.87
CA LEU A 266 1.71 -9.10 28.88
C LEU A 266 0.72 -10.19 28.47
N ILE A 267 -0.54 -9.82 28.24
CA ILE A 267 -1.61 -10.72 27.81
C ILE A 267 -2.15 -10.27 26.46
N LYS A 268 -2.67 -11.21 25.67
CA LYS A 268 -3.27 -10.89 24.37
C LYS A 268 -4.54 -10.06 24.59
N GLN A 269 -4.61 -8.93 23.90
CA GLN A 269 -5.78 -8.04 23.94
C GLN A 269 -6.49 -8.02 22.58
N GLN A 270 -7.71 -7.48 22.58
CA GLN A 270 -8.43 -7.19 21.34
C GLN A 270 -7.82 -5.95 20.66
N GLU A 271 -7.99 -5.87 19.34
CA GLU A 271 -7.46 -4.75 18.54
C GLU A 271 -7.92 -3.38 19.04
N GLN A 272 -9.21 -3.25 19.35
CA GLN A 272 -9.79 -2.01 19.87
C GLN A 272 -9.19 -1.60 21.23
N TRP A 273 -8.76 -2.58 22.03
CA TRP A 273 -8.06 -2.30 23.28
C TRP A 273 -6.69 -1.69 23.02
N TYR A 274 -5.91 -2.25 22.08
CA TYR A 274 -4.62 -1.66 21.67
C TYR A 274 -4.82 -0.26 21.08
N ASN A 275 -5.82 -0.08 20.22
CA ASN A 275 -6.16 1.23 19.67
C ASN A 275 -6.41 2.25 20.79
N SER A 276 -7.26 1.93 21.75
CA SER A 276 -7.70 2.88 22.78
C SER A 276 -6.63 3.15 23.85
N ASN A 277 -5.88 2.12 24.26
CA ASN A 277 -4.98 2.19 25.42
C ASN A 277 -3.50 2.37 25.05
N VAL A 278 -3.14 2.11 23.79
CA VAL A 278 -1.75 2.20 23.31
C VAL A 278 -1.65 3.19 22.15
N TRP A 279 -2.32 2.92 21.03
CA TRP A 279 -2.08 3.67 19.80
C TRP A 279 -2.62 5.09 19.82
N VAL A 280 -3.81 5.32 20.40
CA VAL A 280 -4.36 6.68 20.54
C VAL A 280 -3.45 7.58 21.39
N PRO A 281 -2.98 7.18 22.58
CA PRO A 281 -2.04 7.99 23.35
C PRO A 281 -0.71 8.29 22.65
N VAL A 282 -0.15 7.34 21.91
CA VAL A 282 1.21 7.44 21.37
C VAL A 282 1.28 7.95 19.92
N ILE A 283 0.17 7.93 19.18
CA ILE A 283 0.07 8.42 17.80
C ILE A 283 -0.92 9.58 17.72
N ASP A 284 -2.22 9.31 17.93
CA ASP A 284 -3.29 10.26 17.60
C ASP A 284 -3.15 11.57 18.39
N LYS A 285 -2.76 11.50 19.67
CA LYS A 285 -2.59 12.69 20.52
C LYS A 285 -1.44 13.60 20.11
N PHE A 286 -0.46 13.12 19.34
CA PHE A 286 0.62 13.96 18.82
C PHE A 286 0.13 14.97 17.79
N PHE A 287 -1.00 14.73 17.14
CA PHE A 287 -1.57 15.63 16.15
C PHE A 287 -2.49 16.70 16.76
N GLY A 288 -2.70 16.67 18.08
CA GLY A 288 -3.72 17.49 18.75
C GLY A 288 -3.51 19.00 18.72
N ASN A 289 -2.32 19.49 18.35
CA ASN A 289 -2.05 20.91 18.16
C ASN A 289 -2.14 21.38 16.70
N LEU A 290 -2.44 20.48 15.76
CA LEU A 290 -2.54 20.83 14.36
C LEU A 290 -3.98 21.21 14.02
N ASP A 291 -4.18 22.47 13.64
CA ASP A 291 -5.49 23.01 13.33
C ASP A 291 -6.21 22.22 12.24
N GLY A 292 -7.44 21.80 12.55
CA GLY A 292 -8.31 21.06 11.65
C GLY A 292 -7.92 19.60 11.41
N ILE A 293 -6.80 19.10 11.93
CA ILE A 293 -6.38 17.71 11.79
C ILE A 293 -7.15 16.80 12.75
N ASN A 294 -7.65 15.70 12.21
CA ASN A 294 -8.30 14.65 12.98
C ASN A 294 -7.76 13.28 12.58
N CYS A 295 -7.42 12.47 13.57
CA CYS A 295 -7.22 11.03 13.44
C CYS A 295 -8.56 10.34 13.65
N THR A 296 -9.13 9.75 12.59
CA THR A 296 -10.45 9.11 12.63
C THR A 296 -10.30 7.59 12.58
N ARG A 297 -10.73 6.87 13.63
CA ARG A 297 -10.62 5.40 13.79
C ARG A 297 -11.97 4.67 13.76
N ASP A 298 -12.80 4.97 12.77
CA ASP A 298 -14.21 4.53 12.68
C ASP A 298 -14.51 3.74 11.40
N ASN A 299 -13.50 3.18 10.74
CA ASN A 299 -13.63 2.54 9.41
C ASN A 299 -14.25 3.47 8.36
N LYS A 300 -13.98 4.78 8.47
CA LYS A 300 -14.35 5.76 7.45
C LYS A 300 -13.68 5.44 6.13
N SER A 301 -14.42 5.68 5.06
CA SER A 301 -13.91 5.51 3.69
C SER A 301 -13.03 6.69 3.31
N SER A 302 -11.84 6.39 2.77
CA SER A 302 -10.95 7.41 2.20
C SER A 302 -11.66 8.16 1.08
N PHE A 303 -11.71 9.48 1.25
CA PHE A 303 -12.19 10.42 0.27
C PHE A 303 -11.34 10.34 -1.01
N SER A 304 -10.01 10.28 -0.88
CA SER A 304 -9.09 10.28 -2.02
C SER A 304 -9.25 9.01 -2.86
N SER A 305 -9.34 7.84 -2.22
CA SER A 305 -9.66 6.61 -2.94
C SER A 305 -11.06 6.62 -3.56
N GLY A 306 -12.04 7.23 -2.88
CA GLY A 306 -13.39 7.40 -3.43
C GLY A 306 -13.42 8.32 -4.65
N LYS A 307 -12.64 9.41 -4.63
CA LYS A 307 -12.49 10.37 -5.72
C LYS A 307 -11.90 9.70 -6.97
N ARG A 308 -10.77 9.00 -6.84
CA ARG A 308 -10.17 8.23 -7.96
C ARG A 308 -11.13 7.19 -8.53
N LYS A 309 -11.82 6.43 -7.66
CA LYS A 309 -12.79 5.41 -8.10
C LYS A 309 -13.97 6.03 -8.86
N ARG A 310 -14.33 7.28 -8.58
CA ARG A 310 -15.38 8.02 -9.27
C ARG A 310 -14.89 8.57 -10.60
N GLU A 311 -13.69 9.12 -10.67
CA GLU A 311 -13.08 9.63 -11.91
C GLU A 311 -12.86 8.51 -12.94
N SER A 312 -12.58 7.29 -12.47
CA SER A 312 -12.51 6.08 -13.31
C SER A 312 -13.86 5.45 -13.65
N GLN A 313 -14.99 6.02 -13.24
CA GLN A 313 -16.32 5.57 -13.67
C GLN A 313 -16.72 6.27 -14.97
N GLU A 314 -16.72 5.52 -16.06
CA GLU A 314 -17.17 6.02 -17.38
C GLU A 314 -18.69 6.22 -17.45
N ARG A 315 -19.48 5.52 -16.63
CA ARG A 315 -20.95 5.57 -16.64
C ARG A 315 -21.52 6.16 -15.35
N ILE A 316 -22.60 6.93 -15.47
CA ILE A 316 -23.40 7.42 -14.34
C ILE A 316 -24.00 6.21 -13.64
N GLY A 317 -23.57 5.95 -12.41
CA GLY A 317 -24.02 4.82 -11.62
C GLY A 317 -23.85 5.07 -10.12
N ARG A 318 -24.12 4.05 -9.31
CA ARG A 318 -23.97 4.14 -7.85
C ARG A 318 -22.53 4.56 -7.50
N LYS A 319 -22.41 5.54 -6.61
CA LYS A 319 -21.13 6.06 -6.13
C LYS A 319 -20.29 4.92 -5.54
N ARG A 320 -19.11 4.67 -6.11
CA ARG A 320 -18.15 3.71 -5.56
C ARG A 320 -17.59 4.22 -4.24
N ILE A 321 -17.49 3.32 -3.26
CA ILE A 321 -16.95 3.61 -1.93
C ILE A 321 -15.42 3.48 -2.00
N GLY A 322 -14.71 4.44 -1.41
CA GLY A 322 -13.26 4.39 -1.25
C GLY A 322 -12.82 3.25 -0.33
N TYR A 323 -11.52 2.97 -0.29
CA TYR A 323 -10.99 2.01 0.67
C TYR A 323 -11.23 2.50 2.12
N LYS A 324 -11.34 1.59 3.08
CA LYS A 324 -11.63 1.89 4.49
C LYS A 324 -10.45 1.41 5.35
N PRO A 325 -9.41 2.22 5.54
CA PRO A 325 -8.36 1.90 6.50
C PRO A 325 -8.88 2.05 7.94
N ASP A 326 -8.18 1.44 8.89
CA ASP A 326 -8.56 1.49 10.32
C ASP A 326 -8.38 2.87 10.94
N MET A 327 -7.46 3.69 10.39
CA MET A 327 -7.34 5.11 10.72
C MET A 327 -7.13 5.96 9.46
N ILE A 328 -7.70 7.17 9.44
CA ILE A 328 -7.35 8.23 8.48
C ILE A 328 -6.89 9.47 9.26
N ILE A 329 -5.79 10.08 8.85
CA ILE A 329 -5.36 11.40 9.30
C ILE A 329 -5.74 12.40 8.24
N GLN A 330 -6.64 13.32 8.58
CA GLN A 330 -7.20 14.25 7.61
C GLN A 330 -7.43 15.64 8.20
N ALA A 331 -7.22 16.67 7.38
CA ALA A 331 -7.67 18.02 7.68
C ALA A 331 -9.14 18.16 7.27
N VAL A 332 -10.00 18.55 8.22
CA VAL A 332 -11.39 18.91 7.94
C VAL A 332 -11.40 20.34 7.40
N ARG A 333 -11.93 20.51 6.20
CA ARG A 333 -12.04 21.81 5.51
C ARG A 333 -13.48 22.10 5.09
N GLU A 334 -13.75 23.38 4.82
CA GLU A 334 -15.05 23.84 4.34
C GLU A 334 -15.50 23.10 3.07
N GLY A 335 -16.82 22.94 2.92
CA GLY A 335 -17.40 22.27 1.75
C GLY A 335 -17.24 20.74 1.73
N ASN A 336 -16.87 20.11 2.85
CA ASN A 336 -16.77 18.65 3.01
C ASN A 336 -15.79 17.99 2.02
N ARG A 337 -14.68 18.67 1.72
CA ARG A 337 -13.57 18.17 0.89
C ARG A 337 -12.32 18.00 1.77
N PRO A 338 -12.24 16.90 2.55
CA PRO A 338 -11.09 16.68 3.41
C PRO A 338 -9.82 16.46 2.56
N LEU A 339 -8.69 16.95 3.07
CA LEU A 339 -7.38 16.56 2.61
C LEU A 339 -6.86 15.47 3.54
N GLU A 340 -6.41 14.36 2.97
CA GLU A 340 -5.96 13.18 3.71
C GLU A 340 -4.42 13.13 3.62
N PHE A 341 -3.76 13.03 4.76
CA PHE A 341 -2.30 13.09 4.88
C PHE A 341 -1.69 11.77 5.33
N GLY A 342 -2.53 10.82 5.76
CA GLY A 342 -2.07 9.50 6.13
C GLY A 342 -3.17 8.52 6.51
N ALA A 343 -2.77 7.26 6.66
CA ALA A 343 -3.68 6.16 7.01
C ALA A 343 -2.99 5.07 7.86
N CYS A 344 -3.79 4.23 8.51
CA CYS A 344 -3.30 3.09 9.28
C CYS A 344 -4.05 1.81 8.95
N GLU A 345 -3.33 0.68 8.97
CA GLU A 345 -3.91 -0.67 9.12
C GLU A 345 -3.54 -1.22 10.50
N ALA A 346 -4.47 -1.88 11.16
CA ALA A 346 -4.32 -2.42 12.50
C ALA A 346 -4.65 -3.91 12.53
N ALA A 347 -3.93 -4.64 13.39
CA ALA A 347 -4.21 -6.03 13.71
C ALA A 347 -4.04 -6.28 15.20
N SER A 348 -4.89 -7.14 15.76
CA SER A 348 -4.75 -7.58 17.16
C SER A 348 -3.51 -8.46 17.45
N PHE A 349 -2.86 -9.02 16.42
CA PHE A 349 -1.76 -9.97 16.59
C PHE A 349 -0.72 -9.86 15.48
N TYR A 350 0.56 -9.88 15.85
CA TYR A 350 1.69 -9.84 14.93
C TYR A 350 2.19 -11.24 14.59
N ASP A 351 1.83 -11.71 13.39
CA ASP A 351 2.31 -12.98 12.80
C ASP A 351 3.68 -12.84 12.09
N GLY A 352 4.39 -11.73 12.29
CA GLY A 352 5.63 -11.43 11.57
C GLY A 352 5.41 -10.91 10.14
N PRO A 353 6.50 -10.50 9.46
CA PRO A 353 6.43 -9.87 8.13
C PRO A 353 6.03 -10.87 7.02
N THR A 354 5.99 -12.16 7.33
CA THR A 354 5.60 -13.23 6.41
C THR A 354 4.10 -13.54 6.45
N GLY A 355 3.36 -13.00 7.42
CA GLY A 355 1.91 -13.19 7.56
C GLY A 355 1.15 -12.76 6.30
N LYS A 356 0.23 -13.60 5.81
CA LYS A 356 -0.49 -13.33 4.55
C LYS A 356 -1.38 -12.08 4.64
N LYS A 357 -2.12 -11.94 5.75
CA LYS A 357 -2.92 -10.74 6.06
C LYS A 357 -2.04 -9.50 6.08
N TYR A 358 -0.96 -9.57 6.86
CA TYR A 358 0.04 -8.52 6.97
C TYR A 358 0.55 -8.07 5.60
N LYS A 359 1.01 -9.00 4.76
CA LYS A 359 1.48 -8.69 3.40
C LYS A 359 0.40 -8.03 2.55
N TYR A 360 -0.83 -8.53 2.58
CA TYR A 360 -1.90 -7.98 1.73
C TYR A 360 -2.33 -6.57 2.16
N GLU A 361 -2.53 -6.33 3.45
CA GLU A 361 -2.96 -5.02 3.94
C GLU A 361 -1.83 -4.00 3.90
N SER A 362 -0.67 -4.36 4.46
CA SER A 362 0.46 -3.43 4.62
C SER A 362 1.26 -3.17 3.34
N ARG A 363 1.37 -4.14 2.43
CA ARG A 363 2.20 -4.02 1.20
C ARG A 363 1.39 -3.72 -0.06
N LEU A 364 0.07 -3.79 -0.01
CA LEU A 364 -0.77 -3.54 -1.18
C LEU A 364 -1.90 -2.53 -0.94
N LYS A 365 -2.81 -2.81 0.00
CA LYS A 365 -3.98 -1.94 0.22
C LYS A 365 -3.60 -0.56 0.76
N LEU A 366 -2.79 -0.53 1.83
CA LEU A 366 -2.36 0.72 2.44
C LEU A 366 -1.51 1.57 1.47
N PRO A 367 -0.48 1.04 0.78
CA PRO A 367 0.30 1.82 -0.18
C PRO A 367 -0.53 2.42 -1.31
N LYS A 368 -1.50 1.69 -1.87
CA LYS A 368 -2.41 2.23 -2.89
C LYS A 368 -3.29 3.35 -2.34
N THR A 369 -3.75 3.21 -1.09
CA THR A 369 -4.55 4.25 -0.43
C THR A 369 -3.72 5.51 -0.19
N LEU A 370 -2.48 5.35 0.30
CA LEU A 370 -1.53 6.45 0.45
C LEU A 370 -1.24 7.13 -0.89
N LYS A 371 -1.07 6.36 -1.98
CA LYS A 371 -0.91 6.93 -3.33
C LYS A 371 -2.12 7.80 -3.71
N ASP A 372 -3.33 7.31 -3.47
CA ASP A 372 -4.56 8.06 -3.76
C ASP A 372 -4.59 9.38 -2.96
N MET A 373 -4.19 9.35 -1.68
CA MET A 373 -4.09 10.53 -0.81
C MET A 373 -3.03 11.52 -1.34
N LEU A 374 -1.82 11.03 -1.65
CA LEU A 374 -0.71 11.80 -2.19
C LEU A 374 -1.11 12.54 -3.48
N PHE A 375 -1.77 11.85 -4.41
CA PHE A 375 -2.19 12.45 -5.67
C PHE A 375 -3.27 13.51 -5.48
N ASN A 376 -4.15 13.34 -4.49
CA ASN A 376 -5.14 14.35 -4.16
C ASN A 376 -4.48 15.62 -3.59
N LEU A 377 -3.42 15.48 -2.78
CA LEU A 377 -2.59 16.59 -2.31
C LEU A 377 -1.84 17.28 -3.47
N CYS A 378 -1.22 16.50 -4.37
CA CYS A 378 -0.55 17.07 -5.56
C CYS A 378 -1.52 17.86 -6.45
N GLN A 379 -2.74 17.33 -6.64
CA GLN A 379 -3.79 18.04 -7.38
C GLN A 379 -4.25 19.31 -6.66
N HIS A 380 -4.25 19.32 -5.32
CA HIS A 380 -4.64 20.50 -4.55
C HIS A 380 -3.69 21.69 -4.78
N VAL A 381 -2.41 21.42 -5.02
CA VAL A 381 -1.39 22.43 -5.34
C VAL A 381 -1.15 22.58 -6.84
N ASP A 382 -2.14 22.21 -7.66
CA ASP A 382 -2.13 22.32 -9.12
C ASP A 382 -0.91 21.65 -9.79
N TRP A 383 -0.37 20.59 -9.18
CA TRP A 383 0.83 19.89 -9.64
C TRP A 383 2.07 20.79 -9.78
N ASP A 384 2.21 21.85 -8.96
CA ASP A 384 3.44 22.64 -8.93
C ASP A 384 4.64 21.73 -8.58
N THR A 385 5.50 21.48 -9.57
CA THR A 385 6.63 20.55 -9.47
C THR A 385 7.62 20.84 -8.34
N LYS A 386 7.70 22.09 -7.87
CA LYS A 386 8.52 22.45 -6.71
C LYS A 386 7.86 21.98 -5.42
N ILE A 387 6.55 22.18 -5.30
CA ILE A 387 5.77 21.77 -4.13
C ILE A 387 5.59 20.25 -4.10
N THR A 388 5.20 19.62 -5.22
CA THR A 388 4.86 18.20 -5.26
C THR A 388 6.01 17.28 -4.88
N LYS A 389 7.25 17.70 -5.15
CA LYS A 389 8.46 16.96 -4.75
C LYS A 389 8.69 16.95 -3.23
N GLU A 390 8.10 17.89 -2.52
CA GLU A 390 8.18 18.01 -1.07
C GLU A 390 6.97 17.43 -0.32
N ILE A 391 5.92 17.02 -1.04
CA ILE A 391 4.73 16.41 -0.42
C ILE A 391 5.05 14.97 0.00
N GLU A 392 4.78 14.69 1.28
CA GLU A 392 4.82 13.36 1.86
C GLU A 392 3.46 12.99 2.44
N VAL A 393 3.07 11.71 2.28
CA VAL A 393 2.00 11.10 3.06
C VAL A 393 2.54 10.00 3.95
N ILE A 394 1.98 9.89 5.15
CA ILE A 394 2.45 8.97 6.18
C ILE A 394 1.52 7.78 6.36
N GLY A 395 2.09 6.62 6.65
CA GLY A 395 1.36 5.38 6.88
C GLY A 395 1.81 4.68 8.16
N TYR A 396 0.87 3.96 8.78
CA TYR A 396 1.14 3.14 9.95
C TYR A 396 0.64 1.72 9.73
N VAL A 397 1.41 0.75 10.19
CA VAL A 397 0.98 -0.65 10.23
C VAL A 397 1.15 -1.12 11.66
N GLN A 398 0.03 -1.27 12.36
CA GLN A 398 -0.03 -1.56 13.79
C GLN A 398 -0.42 -3.01 13.99
N SER A 399 0.27 -3.71 14.89
CA SER A 399 0.00 -5.11 15.15
C SER A 399 0.33 -5.48 16.59
N GLY A 400 -0.68 -5.56 17.45
CA GLY A 400 -0.48 -5.72 18.90
C GLY A 400 0.30 -4.55 19.50
N LEU A 401 1.57 -4.79 19.87
CA LEU A 401 2.51 -3.77 20.38
C LEU A 401 3.60 -3.39 19.37
N VAL A 402 3.52 -3.92 18.15
CA VAL A 402 4.49 -3.67 17.07
C VAL A 402 3.92 -2.63 16.11
N ILE A 403 4.77 -1.74 15.61
CA ILE A 403 4.40 -0.76 14.59
C ILE A 403 5.49 -0.63 13.53
N GLU A 404 5.08 -0.50 12.27
CA GLU A 404 5.94 -0.02 11.18
C GLU A 404 5.40 1.30 10.66
N PHE A 405 6.34 2.17 10.26
CA PHE A 405 6.05 3.46 9.67
C PHE A 405 6.34 3.40 8.17
N ILE A 406 5.46 4.02 7.40
CA ILE A 406 5.57 4.14 5.95
C ILE A 406 5.59 5.61 5.59
N ILE A 407 6.45 5.99 4.67
CA ILE A 407 6.44 7.30 4.03
C ILE A 407 6.28 7.05 2.54
N LEU A 408 5.37 7.77 1.89
CA LEU A 408 5.19 7.74 0.45
C LEU A 408 5.33 9.15 -0.12
N ASN A 409 6.15 9.30 -1.15
CA ASN A 409 6.36 10.54 -1.89
C ASN A 409 6.33 10.30 -3.41
N HIS A 410 6.42 11.40 -4.18
CA HIS A 410 6.43 11.38 -5.64
C HIS A 410 7.60 12.21 -6.19
N PRO A 411 8.83 11.65 -6.21
CA PRO A 411 10.02 12.43 -6.53
C PRO A 411 10.13 12.74 -8.02
N LYS A 412 9.78 11.79 -8.89
CA LYS A 412 9.99 11.90 -10.33
C LYS A 412 9.10 10.96 -11.14
N GLY A 413 8.83 11.38 -12.38
CA GLY A 413 8.13 10.59 -13.39
C GLY A 413 6.71 10.23 -12.99
N TYR A 414 6.33 8.97 -13.14
CA TYR A 414 5.04 8.41 -12.72
C TYR A 414 5.17 7.53 -11.47
N ILE A 415 6.33 7.54 -10.83
CA ILE A 415 6.68 6.64 -9.74
C ILE A 415 6.33 7.28 -8.39
N CYS A 416 5.58 6.54 -7.58
CA CYS A 416 5.50 6.83 -6.14
C CYS A 416 6.56 6.00 -5.43
N CYS A 417 7.38 6.62 -4.60
CA CYS A 417 8.41 5.92 -3.85
C CYS A 417 7.94 5.74 -2.41
N MET A 418 8.02 4.51 -1.93
CA MET A 418 7.63 4.13 -0.59
C MET A 418 8.89 3.74 0.18
N ASN A 419 9.05 4.34 1.36
CA ASN A 419 10.04 3.91 2.32
C ASN A 419 9.31 3.32 3.53
N ARG A 420 9.81 2.19 4.04
CA ARG A 420 9.29 1.54 5.23
C ARG A 420 10.38 1.45 6.27
N SER A 421 10.04 1.79 7.50
CA SER A 421 10.94 1.63 8.62
C SER A 421 11.15 0.16 8.99
N LYS A 422 12.15 -0.12 9.82
CA LYS A 422 12.15 -1.34 10.64
C LYS A 422 10.89 -1.36 11.53
N SER A 423 10.56 -2.54 12.06
CA SER A 423 9.51 -2.65 13.08
C SER A 423 10.01 -2.06 14.41
N TYR A 424 9.14 -1.26 15.05
CA TYR A 424 9.33 -0.73 16.40
C TYR A 424 8.33 -1.39 17.34
N GLU A 425 8.63 -1.35 18.64
CA GLU A 425 7.81 -2.02 19.65
C GLU A 425 7.55 -1.11 20.84
N ILE A 426 6.31 -1.14 21.35
CA ILE A 426 6.02 -0.68 22.70
C ILE A 426 6.57 -1.69 23.69
N GLY A 427 7.43 -1.22 24.58
CA GLY A 427 7.86 -2.00 25.73
C GLY A 427 6.67 -2.41 26.58
N SER A 428 6.53 -3.70 26.86
CA SER A 428 5.50 -4.23 27.75
C SER A 428 5.79 -4.02 29.24
N ASN A 429 7.01 -3.62 29.62
CA ASN A 429 7.43 -3.34 30.99
C ASN A 429 8.72 -2.49 31.01
N MET A 430 9.30 -2.27 32.20
CA MET A 430 10.52 -1.44 32.32
C MET A 430 11.77 -2.04 31.67
N ASN A 431 11.86 -3.37 31.50
CA ASN A 431 13.05 -4.00 30.89
C ASN A 431 13.17 -3.68 29.39
N ASN A 432 12.04 -3.40 28.72
CA ASN A 432 11.98 -3.05 27.29
C ASN A 432 11.49 -1.61 27.05
N PHE A 433 11.48 -0.76 28.09
CA PHE A 433 10.99 0.62 28.01
C PHE A 433 11.76 1.48 27.00
N ALA A 434 13.05 1.23 26.79
CA ALA A 434 13.84 1.93 25.77
C ALA A 434 13.26 1.79 24.35
N LYS A 435 12.60 0.66 24.05
CA LYS A 435 11.90 0.47 22.77
C LYS A 435 10.71 1.42 22.61
N THR A 436 9.97 1.67 23.70
CA THR A 436 8.88 2.67 23.74
C THR A 436 9.42 4.06 23.40
N LEU A 437 10.55 4.45 23.99
CA LEU A 437 11.16 5.76 23.74
C LEU A 437 11.59 5.93 22.27
N GLU A 438 12.21 4.89 21.70
CA GLU A 438 12.57 4.85 20.29
C GLU A 438 11.32 5.00 19.40
N MET A 439 10.23 4.28 19.72
CA MET A 439 8.98 4.35 18.97
C MET A 439 8.32 5.74 19.05
N LEU A 440 8.27 6.36 20.24
CA LEU A 440 7.73 7.72 20.42
C LEU A 440 8.52 8.76 19.64
N THR A 441 9.85 8.61 19.59
CA THR A 441 10.75 9.46 18.80
C THR A 441 10.35 9.44 17.32
N VAL A 442 10.14 8.24 16.76
CA VAL A 442 9.74 8.08 15.36
C VAL A 442 8.31 8.57 15.14
N SER A 443 7.39 8.35 16.08
CA SER A 443 6.02 8.85 16.00
C SER A 443 5.96 10.37 15.89
N LEU A 444 6.81 11.08 16.65
CA LEU A 444 6.94 12.53 16.55
C LEU A 444 7.55 12.95 15.20
N ILE A 445 8.56 12.25 14.70
CA ILE A 445 9.11 12.49 13.35
C ILE A 445 8.01 12.39 12.28
N MET A 446 7.13 11.38 12.37
CA MET A 446 6.01 11.24 11.44
C MET A 446 5.02 12.41 11.53
N LYS A 447 4.74 12.91 12.74
CA LYS A 447 3.93 14.12 12.94
C LYS A 447 4.56 15.34 12.28
N LEU A 448 5.86 15.56 12.50
CA LEU A 448 6.59 16.71 11.93
C LEU A 448 6.65 16.66 10.40
N ARG A 449 6.77 15.47 9.80
CA ARG A 449 6.67 15.27 8.35
C ARG A 449 5.31 15.68 7.80
N LEU A 450 4.24 15.24 8.46
CA LEU A 450 2.88 15.63 8.09
C LEU A 450 2.67 17.14 8.23
N GLU A 451 3.18 17.75 9.30
CA GLU A 451 3.11 19.20 9.52
C GLU A 451 3.84 19.99 8.42
N LYS A 452 5.00 19.50 7.96
CA LYS A 452 5.69 20.05 6.78
C LYS A 452 4.76 19.99 5.56
N THR A 453 4.19 18.83 5.24
CA THR A 453 3.24 18.70 4.12
C THR A 453 2.03 19.63 4.26
N MET A 454 1.48 19.77 5.47
CA MET A 454 0.36 20.69 5.71
C MET A 454 0.71 22.15 5.41
N SER A 455 1.92 22.59 5.78
CA SER A 455 2.37 23.96 5.53
C SER A 455 2.37 24.31 4.03
N LEU A 456 2.65 23.31 3.17
CA LEU A 456 2.60 23.44 1.72
C LEU A 456 1.17 23.59 1.17
N MET A 457 0.16 23.08 1.88
CA MET A 457 -1.26 23.15 1.49
C MET A 457 -1.94 24.48 1.84
N ASN A 458 -1.23 25.38 2.52
CA ASN A 458 -1.72 26.70 2.93
C ASN A 458 -1.19 27.83 2.05
N ILE A 459 -0.45 27.51 0.98
CA ILE A 459 0.01 28.49 -0.01
C ILE A 459 -1.17 28.79 -0.95
N PRO A 460 -1.70 30.03 -1.00
CA PRO A 460 -2.76 30.36 -1.94
C PRO A 460 -2.21 30.28 -3.36
N THR A 461 -2.61 29.27 -4.14
CA THR A 461 -2.32 29.24 -5.58
C THR A 461 -3.31 30.15 -6.30
N ILE A 462 -3.00 31.45 -6.40
CA ILE A 462 -3.67 32.32 -7.36
C ILE A 462 -2.86 32.29 -8.65
N ASN A 463 -3.31 31.50 -9.63
CA ASN A 463 -2.87 31.68 -11.00
C ASN A 463 -3.70 32.80 -11.65
N VAL A 464 -3.23 34.05 -11.51
CA VAL A 464 -3.93 35.24 -12.05
C VAL A 464 -4.12 35.15 -13.56
N PHE A 465 -3.25 34.41 -14.26
CA PHE A 465 -3.34 34.20 -15.71
C PHE A 465 -4.35 33.12 -16.12
N ALA A 466 -4.85 32.31 -15.17
CA ALA A 466 -5.94 31.37 -15.38
C ALA A 466 -7.34 32.00 -15.09
N VAL A 467 -7.38 33.28 -14.67
CA VAL A 467 -8.64 34.00 -14.45
C VAL A 467 -9.16 34.54 -15.78
N GLY A 468 -9.79 33.66 -16.53
CA GLY A 468 -10.54 33.95 -17.75
C GLY A 468 -11.33 32.71 -18.15
N PHE A 469 -12.38 32.85 -18.97
CA PHE A 469 -13.03 31.72 -19.64
C PHE A 469 -12.09 31.11 -20.69
N GLN A 470 -10.91 30.68 -20.28
CA GLN A 470 -10.02 29.90 -21.11
C GLN A 470 -10.30 28.44 -20.79
N HIS A 471 -10.67 27.67 -21.82
CA HIS A 471 -10.42 26.25 -21.83
C HIS A 471 -8.91 26.04 -21.84
N ALA A 472 -8.24 26.36 -20.73
CA ALA A 472 -6.95 25.80 -20.45
C ALA A 472 -7.15 24.28 -20.49
N PRO A 473 -6.33 23.51 -21.22
CA PRO A 473 -6.33 22.08 -21.03
C PRO A 473 -6.11 21.86 -19.54
N ILE A 474 -7.15 21.43 -18.84
CA ILE A 474 -7.00 20.76 -17.55
C ILE A 474 -5.88 19.77 -17.82
N PRO A 475 -4.76 19.73 -17.09
CA PRO A 475 -3.76 18.67 -17.24
C PRO A 475 -4.52 17.35 -17.16
N THR A 476 -4.82 16.78 -18.33
CA THR A 476 -6.06 16.03 -18.50
C THR A 476 -5.78 14.62 -18.04
N LEU A 477 -5.99 14.30 -16.77
CA LEU A 477 -5.87 12.93 -16.25
C LEU A 477 -4.52 12.22 -16.54
N ALA A 478 -3.56 12.84 -17.23
CA ALA A 478 -2.34 12.21 -17.74
C ALA A 478 -1.46 11.76 -16.58
N TYR A 479 -1.54 12.46 -15.45
CA TYR A 479 -0.78 12.15 -14.26
C TYR A 479 -1.52 11.22 -13.29
N SER A 480 -2.85 11.16 -13.32
CA SER A 480 -3.63 10.24 -12.48
C SER A 480 -3.84 8.93 -13.22
N ILE A 481 -2.77 8.18 -13.43
CA ILE A 481 -2.88 6.81 -13.95
C ILE A 481 -3.76 6.01 -12.97
N PRO A 482 -4.93 5.52 -13.41
CA PRO A 482 -5.80 4.74 -12.54
C PRO A 482 -5.01 3.54 -12.03
N THR A 483 -4.88 3.42 -10.70
CA THR A 483 -4.38 2.18 -10.12
C THR A 483 -5.31 1.03 -10.56
N PRO A 484 -4.77 -0.06 -11.15
CA PRO A 484 -5.56 -1.19 -11.63
C PRO A 484 -6.57 -1.74 -10.63
#